data_AF-A0A813IU78-F1
#
_entry.id   AF-A0A813IU78-F1
#
_cell.length_a   1.000
_cell.length_b   1.000
_cell.length_c   1.000
_cell.angle_alpha   90.00
_cell.angle_beta   90.00
_cell.angle_gamma   90.00
#
_symmetry.space_group_name_H-M   'P 1'
#
loop_
_entity.id
_entity.type
_entity.pdbx_description
1 polymer ?
#
loop_
_entity_poly.entity_id
_entity_poly.type
_entity_poly.pdbx_seq_one_letter_code
_entity_poly.pdbx_strand_id
1 'polypeptide(L)'
;VTIHDACNLPVGDTHGVSDPYVVCQIFGRESPEFQTKVIEQSLDPVWNEEHAIRSYTPGEALHFLILDEDNPVKESVTSNDFLGEVLLGSEEFYPQGFTGELRLENVPGGKPALLRLTIEVDEG
;
A
#
# COMPACT_ATOMS: atom_id res chain seq x y z
N VAL A 1 -3.56 -6.68 -9.56
CA VAL A 1 -3.48 -6.42 -8.10
C VAL A 1 -4.63 -5.50 -7.73
N THR A 2 -5.48 -5.95 -6.81
CA THR A 2 -6.63 -5.20 -6.34
C THR A 2 -6.39 -4.80 -4.89
N ILE A 3 -6.34 -3.49 -4.63
CA ILE A 3 -6.23 -2.92 -3.29
C ILE A 3 -7.66 -2.67 -2.78
N HIS A 4 -8.06 -3.40 -1.75
CA HIS A 4 -9.43 -3.32 -1.23
C HIS A 4 -9.56 -2.19 -0.21
N ASP A 5 -8.85 -2.30 0.91
CA ASP A 5 -8.97 -1.40 2.05
C ASP A 5 -7.80 -1.58 3.03
N ALA A 6 -7.67 -0.63 3.94
CA ALA A 6 -6.82 -0.74 5.12
C ALA A 6 -7.64 -0.44 6.37
N CYS A 7 -7.17 -0.89 7.53
CA CYS A 7 -7.82 -0.60 8.80
C CYS A 7 -6.84 -0.22 9.89
N ASN A 8 -7.30 0.61 10.83
CA ASN A 8 -6.55 1.11 11.98
C ASN A 8 -5.25 1.84 11.60
N LEU A 9 -5.25 2.61 10.50
CA LEU A 9 -4.11 3.44 10.14
C LEU A 9 -3.80 4.47 11.24
N PRO A 10 -2.53 4.84 11.43
CA PRO A 10 -2.17 5.89 12.36
C PRO A 10 -2.70 7.23 11.86
N VAL A 11 -2.90 8.15 12.80
CA VAL A 11 -3.24 9.53 12.47
C VAL A 11 -1.99 10.22 11.93
N GLY A 12 -2.03 10.75 10.73
CA GLY A 12 -0.93 11.53 10.13
C GLY A 12 -0.88 12.98 10.61
N ASP A 13 -2.04 13.56 10.98
CA ASP A 13 -2.14 14.99 11.35
C ASP A 13 -2.62 15.28 12.79
N THR A 14 -2.54 16.54 13.21
CA THR A 14 -2.99 16.96 14.55
C THR A 14 -4.51 17.05 14.70
N HIS A 15 -5.28 16.88 13.62
CA HIS A 15 -6.75 16.96 13.61
C HIS A 15 -7.45 15.60 13.75
N GLY A 16 -6.71 14.49 13.67
CA GLY A 16 -7.23 13.16 14.02
C GLY A 16 -7.62 12.28 12.83
N VAL A 17 -7.26 12.65 11.61
CA VAL A 17 -7.56 11.89 10.38
C VAL A 17 -6.35 11.87 9.43
N SER A 18 -6.38 10.99 8.43
CA SER A 18 -5.39 10.91 7.34
C SER A 18 -6.12 10.87 6.00
N ASP A 19 -5.41 11.23 4.94
CA ASP A 19 -5.81 11.14 3.54
C ASP A 19 -5.01 10.01 2.84
N PRO A 20 -5.24 8.73 3.18
CA PRO A 20 -4.36 7.65 2.77
C PRO A 20 -4.48 7.23 1.29
N TYR A 21 -3.33 6.83 0.73
CA TYR A 21 -3.21 6.13 -0.54
C TYR A 21 -2.13 5.05 -0.46
N VAL A 22 -2.17 4.10 -1.40
CA VAL A 22 -1.20 3.00 -1.48
C VAL A 22 -0.32 3.17 -2.71
N VAL A 23 0.98 3.07 -2.51
CA VAL A 23 1.99 2.94 -3.57
C VAL A 23 2.45 1.50 -3.63
N CYS A 24 2.39 0.90 -4.81
CA CYS A 24 2.97 -0.42 -5.06
C CYS A 24 4.21 -0.26 -5.94
N GLN A 25 5.31 -0.89 -5.54
CA GLN A 25 6.54 -0.96 -6.31
C GLN A 25 7.12 -2.38 -6.26
N ILE A 26 7.93 -2.73 -7.24
CA ILE A 26 8.75 -3.93 -7.16
C ILE A 26 9.96 -3.63 -6.28
N PHE A 27 10.23 -4.50 -5.29
CA PHE A 27 11.29 -4.27 -4.32
C PHE A 27 12.65 -4.12 -5.00
N GLY A 28 13.37 -3.05 -4.66
CA GLY A 28 14.67 -2.71 -5.25
C GLY A 28 14.60 -1.92 -6.56
N ARG A 29 13.41 -1.59 -7.07
CA ARG A 29 13.23 -0.68 -8.21
C ARG A 29 12.89 0.73 -7.72
N GLU A 30 13.35 1.74 -8.46
CA GLU A 30 13.18 3.16 -8.09
C GLU A 30 11.79 3.73 -8.43
N SER A 31 11.09 3.12 -9.39
CA SER A 31 9.80 3.62 -9.87
C SER A 31 8.64 2.80 -9.31
N PRO A 32 7.55 3.45 -8.85
CA PRO A 32 6.33 2.75 -8.49
C PRO A 32 5.67 2.16 -9.74
N GLU A 33 5.04 1.00 -9.57
CA GLU A 33 4.23 0.37 -10.62
C GLU A 33 2.86 1.04 -10.71
N PHE A 34 2.28 1.42 -9.56
CA PHE A 34 1.05 2.21 -9.49
C PHE A 34 0.90 2.91 -8.14
N GLN A 35 -0.05 3.84 -8.10
CA GLN A 35 -0.61 4.41 -6.88
C GLN A 35 -2.14 4.35 -6.95
N THR A 36 -2.80 4.15 -5.81
CA THR A 36 -4.26 4.29 -5.72
C THR A 36 -4.67 5.76 -5.70
N LYS A 37 -5.97 6.04 -5.75
CA LYS A 37 -6.47 7.35 -5.33
C LYS A 37 -6.28 7.54 -3.84
N VAL A 38 -6.35 8.81 -3.46
CA VAL A 38 -6.38 9.28 -2.08
C VAL A 38 -7.82 9.18 -1.57
N ILE A 39 -7.99 8.66 -0.36
CA ILE A 39 -9.26 8.64 0.36
C ILE A 39 -9.17 9.67 1.46
N GLU A 40 -9.94 10.76 1.36
CA GLU A 40 -9.88 11.86 2.32
C GLU A 40 -10.42 11.45 3.70
N GLN A 41 -9.72 11.90 4.75
CA GLN A 41 -10.11 11.90 6.15
C GLN A 41 -10.54 10.54 6.72
N SER A 42 -9.79 9.48 6.43
CA SER A 42 -10.08 8.12 6.87
C SER A 42 -8.86 7.38 7.44
N LEU A 43 -9.06 6.72 8.59
CA LEU A 43 -8.11 5.74 9.13
C LEU A 43 -8.45 4.29 8.72
N ASP A 44 -9.60 4.11 8.08
CA ASP A 44 -10.09 2.84 7.55
C ASP A 44 -10.52 3.03 6.08
N PRO A 45 -9.59 3.41 5.19
CA PRO A 45 -9.91 3.73 3.80
C PRO A 45 -10.33 2.49 3.01
N VAL A 46 -11.25 2.70 2.06
CA VAL A 46 -11.69 1.69 1.09
C VAL A 46 -11.42 2.20 -0.31
N TRP A 47 -10.48 1.58 -1.02
CA TRP A 47 -10.11 1.97 -2.38
C TRP A 47 -10.87 1.15 -3.42
N ASN A 48 -10.90 -0.18 -3.27
CA ASN A 48 -11.41 -1.13 -4.28
C ASN A 48 -10.86 -0.83 -5.69
N GLU A 49 -9.55 -0.60 -5.79
CA GLU A 49 -8.90 -0.24 -7.04
C GLU A 49 -8.05 -1.39 -7.59
N GLU A 50 -8.22 -1.67 -8.88
CA GLU A 50 -7.48 -2.70 -9.60
C GLU A 50 -6.42 -2.09 -10.51
N HIS A 51 -5.21 -2.61 -10.42
CA HIS A 51 -4.03 -2.17 -11.18
C HIS A 51 -3.28 -3.36 -11.77
N ALA A 52 -2.80 -3.20 -13.00
CA ALA A 52 -2.02 -4.23 -13.70
C ALA A 52 -0.51 -3.92 -13.62
N ILE A 53 0.28 -4.90 -13.19
CA ILE A 53 1.75 -4.80 -13.15
C ILE A 53 2.33 -5.61 -14.30
N ARG A 54 2.70 -4.94 -15.40
CA ARG A 54 3.21 -5.62 -16.62
C ARG A 54 4.71 -5.90 -16.59
N SER A 55 5.45 -5.23 -15.72
CA SER A 55 6.91 -5.29 -15.64
C SER A 55 7.44 -6.34 -14.65
N TYR A 56 6.51 -7.09 -14.02
CA TYR A 56 6.80 -8.08 -12.99
C TYR A 56 7.53 -9.29 -13.56
N THR A 57 8.57 -9.73 -12.85
CA THR A 57 9.29 -10.98 -13.12
C THR A 57 9.12 -11.94 -11.93
N PRO A 58 8.78 -13.23 -12.16
CA PRO A 58 8.71 -14.21 -11.09
C PRO A 58 9.97 -14.25 -10.23
N GLY A 59 9.80 -14.31 -8.91
CA GLY A 59 10.88 -14.20 -7.93
C GLY A 59 11.05 -12.78 -7.37
N GLU A 60 10.46 -11.76 -7.97
CA GLU A 60 10.45 -10.40 -7.42
C GLU A 60 9.40 -10.25 -6.31
N ALA A 61 9.76 -9.52 -5.26
CA ALA A 61 8.86 -9.16 -4.17
C ALA A 61 8.10 -7.86 -4.51
N LEU A 62 6.85 -7.76 -4.05
CA LEU A 62 6.05 -6.55 -4.15
C LEU A 62 6.11 -5.79 -2.83
N HIS A 63 6.35 -4.49 -2.90
CA HIS A 63 6.41 -3.61 -1.75
C HIS A 63 5.25 -2.62 -1.80
N PHE A 64 4.42 -2.64 -0.77
CA PHE A 64 3.27 -1.76 -0.62
C PHE A 64 3.57 -0.75 0.48
N LEU A 65 3.54 0.54 0.14
CA LEU A 65 3.67 1.64 1.09
C LEU A 65 2.33 2.35 1.22
N ILE A 66 1.92 2.64 2.44
CA ILE A 66 0.72 3.42 2.74
C ILE A 66 1.18 4.79 3.18
N LEU A 67 0.72 5.81 2.46
CA LEU A 67 1.15 7.19 2.65
C LEU A 67 -0.07 8.10 2.87
N ASP A 68 0.15 9.21 3.56
CA ASP A 68 -0.81 10.28 3.81
C ASP A 68 -0.59 11.45 2.83
N GLU A 69 -1.65 11.96 2.19
CA GLU A 69 -1.57 13.16 1.34
C GLU A 69 -1.84 14.43 2.15
N ASP A 70 -0.92 14.79 3.05
CA ASP A 70 -1.01 16.00 3.89
C ASP A 70 -1.11 17.32 3.11
N ASN A 71 -0.53 17.38 1.91
CA ASN A 71 -0.54 18.58 1.07
C ASN A 71 -0.05 18.28 -0.36
N PRO A 72 -0.85 18.50 -1.41
CA PRO A 72 -0.44 18.27 -2.80
C PRO A 72 0.66 19.23 -3.28
N VAL A 73 1.08 20.19 -2.44
CA VAL A 73 2.12 21.20 -2.74
C VAL A 73 3.48 20.85 -2.11
N LYS A 74 3.59 19.77 -1.31
CA LYS A 74 4.89 19.29 -0.81
C LYS A 74 5.63 18.55 -1.93
N GLU A 75 6.81 19.01 -2.30
CA GLU A 75 7.67 18.37 -3.31
C GLU A 75 8.35 17.07 -2.83
N SER A 76 8.12 16.62 -1.58
CA SER A 76 8.78 15.44 -1.01
C SER A 76 7.91 14.76 0.03
N VAL A 77 7.86 13.43 -0.04
CA VAL A 77 7.31 12.55 1.00
C VAL A 77 8.18 12.71 2.25
N THR A 78 7.58 13.17 3.34
CA THR A 78 8.21 13.31 4.64
C THR A 78 7.88 12.12 5.53
N SER A 79 8.61 11.92 6.63
CA SER A 79 8.29 10.86 7.59
C SER A 79 6.88 10.97 8.19
N ASN A 80 6.28 12.16 8.16
CA ASN A 80 4.92 12.39 8.65
C ASN A 80 3.87 11.81 7.69
N ASP A 81 4.21 11.70 6.41
CA ASP A 81 3.32 11.19 5.38
C ASP A 81 3.36 9.65 5.32
N PHE A 82 4.11 8.95 6.18
CA PHE A 82 4.23 7.49 6.15
C PHE A 82 3.32 6.82 7.18
N LEU A 83 2.47 5.89 6.75
CA LEU A 83 1.47 5.23 7.60
C LEU A 83 1.77 3.74 7.84
N GLY A 84 2.70 3.15 7.09
CA GLY A 84 3.13 1.76 7.23
C GLY A 84 3.50 1.15 5.88
N GLU A 85 4.09 -0.04 5.94
CA GLU A 85 4.47 -0.78 4.73
C GLU A 85 4.30 -2.29 4.89
N VAL A 86 4.27 -3.01 3.78
CA VAL A 86 4.43 -4.46 3.78
C VAL A 86 5.21 -4.92 2.55
N LEU A 87 6.19 -5.78 2.78
CA LEU A 87 6.95 -6.47 1.74
C LEU A 87 6.39 -7.88 1.59
N LEU A 88 5.84 -8.18 0.42
CA LEU A 88 5.27 -9.49 0.09
C LEU A 88 6.22 -10.23 -0.85
N GLY A 89 6.80 -11.32 -0.37
CA GLY A 89 7.69 -12.20 -1.13
C GLY A 89 6.96 -12.84 -2.31
N SER A 90 7.70 -13.12 -3.39
CA SER A 90 7.12 -13.77 -4.58
C SER A 90 6.48 -15.11 -4.24
N GLU A 91 7.09 -15.87 -3.34
CA GLU A 91 6.61 -17.16 -2.85
C GLU A 91 5.26 -17.11 -2.14
N GLU A 92 4.81 -15.93 -1.71
CA GLU A 92 3.56 -15.74 -0.99
C GLU A 92 2.35 -15.57 -1.93
N PHE A 93 2.60 -15.21 -3.19
CA PHE A 93 1.52 -14.98 -4.18
C PHE A 93 1.75 -15.63 -5.54
N TYR A 94 2.97 -16.01 -5.91
CA TYR A 94 3.27 -16.59 -7.21
C TYR A 94 3.45 -18.11 -7.08
N PRO A 95 2.90 -18.92 -8.01
CA PRO A 95 2.06 -18.55 -9.15
C PRO A 95 0.56 -18.46 -8.86
N GLN A 96 0.09 -18.79 -7.64
CA GLN A 96 -1.35 -19.02 -7.40
C GLN A 96 -2.21 -17.75 -7.20
N GLY A 97 -1.59 -16.57 -7.17
CA GLY A 97 -2.19 -15.38 -6.62
C GLY A 97 -2.21 -15.36 -5.09
N PHE A 98 -2.77 -14.30 -4.54
CA PHE A 98 -2.97 -14.09 -3.11
C PHE A 98 -4.31 -13.40 -2.88
N THR A 99 -4.99 -13.71 -1.78
CA THR A 99 -6.11 -12.91 -1.29
C THR A 99 -6.12 -12.99 0.22
N GLY A 100 -6.04 -11.85 0.89
CA GLY A 100 -5.98 -11.82 2.34
C GLY A 100 -5.65 -10.45 2.91
N GLU A 101 -5.48 -10.46 4.22
CA GLU A 101 -5.08 -9.31 5.03
C GLU A 101 -3.61 -9.45 5.40
N LEU A 102 -2.84 -8.41 5.15
CA LEU A 102 -1.43 -8.30 5.47
C LEU A 102 -1.25 -7.32 6.62
N ARG A 103 -0.42 -7.70 7.59
CA ARG A 103 -0.06 -6.79 8.68
C ARG A 103 0.93 -5.76 8.19
N LEU A 104 0.67 -4.50 8.52
CA LEU A 104 1.62 -3.43 8.25
C LEU A 104 2.75 -3.44 9.27
N GLU A 105 3.95 -3.25 8.75
CA GLU A 105 5.19 -3.04 9.48
C GLU A 105 5.52 -1.55 9.54
N ASN A 106 6.40 -1.19 10.47
CA ASN A 106 6.88 0.18 10.68
C ASN A 106 5.79 1.24 10.90
N VAL A 107 4.60 0.83 11.35
CA VAL A 107 3.46 1.71 11.61
C VAL A 107 3.80 2.74 12.71
N PRO A 108 3.72 4.06 12.43
CA PRO A 108 3.87 5.09 13.46
C PRO A 108 2.99 4.85 14.68
N GLY A 109 3.56 5.00 15.88
CA GLY A 109 2.86 4.73 17.14
C GLY A 109 2.65 3.25 17.46
N GLY A 110 3.06 2.32 16.58
CA GLY A 110 3.13 0.88 16.85
C GLY A 110 1.79 0.17 16.98
N LYS A 111 0.68 0.82 16.60
CA LYS A 111 -0.63 0.17 16.57
C LYS A 111 -0.68 -0.85 15.44
N PRO A 112 -1.30 -2.04 15.63
CA PRO A 112 -1.53 -2.96 14.54
C PRO A 112 -2.46 -2.32 13.49
N ALA A 113 -1.99 -2.26 12.26
CA ALA A 113 -2.77 -1.87 11.08
C ALA A 113 -2.68 -2.98 10.03
N LEU A 114 -3.71 -3.08 9.19
CA LEU A 114 -3.82 -4.13 8.17
C LEU A 114 -4.09 -3.51 6.79
N LEU A 115 -3.59 -4.16 5.74
CA LEU A 115 -3.93 -3.90 4.35
C LEU A 115 -4.54 -5.16 3.74
N ARG A 116 -5.74 -5.04 3.16
CA ARG A 116 -6.42 -6.14 2.46
C ARG A 116 -6.26 -5.97 0.95
N LEU A 117 -5.79 -7.02 0.28
CA LEU A 117 -5.57 -7.00 -1.16
C LEU A 117 -5.76 -8.38 -1.79
N THR A 118 -5.95 -8.36 -3.11
CA THR A 118 -5.94 -9.54 -3.98
C THR A 118 -4.86 -9.39 -5.05
N ILE A 119 -4.09 -10.44 -5.28
CA ILE A 119 -3.15 -10.56 -6.40
C ILE A 119 -3.65 -11.71 -7.25
N GLU A 120 -3.96 -11.41 -8.50
CA GLU A 120 -4.23 -12.42 -9.53
C GLU A 120 -3.01 -12.46 -10.44
N VAL A 121 -2.54 -13.66 -10.73
CA VAL A 121 -1.44 -13.91 -11.67
C VAL A 121 -2.07 -14.44 -12.95
N ASP A 122 -1.97 -13.66 -14.02
CA ASP A 122 -2.36 -14.09 -15.37
C ASP A 122 -1.16 -14.80 -16.02
N GLU A 123 -1.34 -16.05 -16.44
CA GLU A 123 -0.28 -16.83 -17.10
C GLU A 123 -0.10 -16.47 -18.59
N GLY A 124 -0.99 -15.64 -19.15
CA GLY A 124 -0.96 -15.24 -20.56
C GLY A 124 -1.42 -16.31 -21.55
#